data_AF-A0A0P9D334-F1
#
_entry.id   AF-A0A0P9D334-F1
#
_cell.length_a   1.000
_cell.length_b   1.000
_cell.length_c   1.000
_cell.angle_alpha   90.00
_cell.angle_beta   90.00
_cell.angle_gamma   90.00
#
_symmetry.space_group_name_H-M   'P 1'
#
loop_
_entity.id
_entity.type
_entity.pdbx_description
1 polymer ?
#
loop_
_entity_poly.entity_id
_entity_poly.type
_entity_poly.pdbx_seq_one_letter_code
_entity_poly.pdbx_strand_id
1 'polypeptide(L)'
;MRRDRAIFHQRGVDHIRWSWDGASWQDAPGALLDTGRLVNGGYTLRYQAVDGAGNTGPQQSVAFSVNTNLQISRLYLPMTNR
;
A
#
# COMPACT_ATOMS: atom_id res chain seq x y z
N MET A 1 7.04 -6.41 -32.16
CA MET A 1 7.34 -6.95 -30.81
C MET A 1 7.49 -5.78 -29.85
N ARG A 2 6.43 -5.42 -29.11
CA ARG A 2 6.51 -4.41 -28.03
C ARG A 2 6.68 -5.18 -26.72
N ARG A 3 7.79 -4.93 -26.03
CA ARG A 3 8.02 -5.41 -24.66
C ARG A 3 7.20 -4.53 -23.74
N ASP A 4 5.89 -4.78 -23.70
CA ASP A 4 5.03 -4.14 -22.73
C ASP A 4 5.42 -4.70 -21.36
N ARG A 5 6.01 -3.83 -20.54
CA ARG A 5 6.23 -4.10 -19.11
C ARG A 5 4.90 -4.55 -18.55
N ALA A 6 4.81 -5.78 -18.04
CA ALA A 6 3.58 -6.33 -17.51
C ALA A 6 3.17 -5.56 -16.24
N ILE A 7 2.42 -4.47 -16.44
CA ILE A 7 1.53 -3.88 -15.45
C ILE A 7 0.23 -4.68 -15.58
N PHE A 8 0.07 -5.67 -14.71
CA PHE A 8 -1.17 -6.45 -14.68
C PHE A 8 -2.32 -5.55 -14.26
N HIS A 9 -3.36 -5.47 -15.10
CA HIS A 9 -4.66 -4.93 -14.68
C HIS A 9 -5.29 -5.88 -13.66
N GLN A 10 -6.15 -5.39 -12.76
CA GLN A 10 -6.77 -6.17 -11.66
C GLN A 10 -7.36 -7.54 -12.08
N ARG A 11 -7.74 -7.73 -13.35
CA ARG A 11 -8.29 -8.98 -13.89
C ARG A 11 -7.26 -10.05 -14.26
N GLY A 12 -5.97 -9.72 -14.28
CA GLY A 12 -4.88 -10.65 -14.63
C GLY A 12 -4.05 -11.12 -13.44
N VAL A 13 -4.39 -10.70 -12.22
CA VAL A 13 -3.65 -11.01 -11.00
C VAL A 13 -4.35 -12.15 -10.27
N ASP A 14 -3.60 -13.20 -9.96
CA ASP A 14 -4.01 -14.31 -9.10
C ASP A 14 -3.81 -13.95 -7.62
N HIS A 15 -2.61 -13.50 -7.25
CA HIS A 15 -2.28 -13.04 -5.90
C HIS A 15 -1.22 -11.93 -5.92
N ILE A 16 -1.15 -11.20 -4.80
CA ILE A 16 -0.06 -10.28 -4.48
C ILE A 16 0.87 -10.97 -3.48
N ARG A 17 2.16 -11.02 -3.80
CA ARG A 17 3.20 -11.31 -2.82
C ARG A 17 3.74 -10.01 -2.24
N TRP A 18 3.88 -9.94 -0.92
CA TRP A 18 4.24 -8.71 -0.22
C TRP A 18 5.14 -8.94 1.00
N SER A 19 5.85 -7.91 1.45
CA SER A 19 6.81 -7.95 2.56
C SER A 19 6.93 -6.59 3.25
N TRP A 20 6.86 -6.59 4.58
CA TRP A 20 7.15 -5.43 5.43
C TRP A 20 8.64 -5.33 5.72
N ASP A 21 9.25 -4.16 5.54
CA ASP A 21 10.51 -3.76 6.19
C ASP A 21 11.66 -4.78 6.13
N GLY A 22 11.75 -5.56 5.05
CA GLY A 22 12.78 -6.59 4.90
C GLY A 22 12.36 -8.01 5.31
N ALA A 23 11.22 -8.18 5.97
CA ALA A 23 10.72 -9.46 6.46
C ALA A 23 10.38 -10.47 5.35
N SER A 24 10.07 -11.70 5.75
CA SER A 24 9.66 -12.78 4.84
C SER A 24 8.47 -12.38 3.97
N TRP A 25 8.50 -12.84 2.72
CA TRP A 25 7.39 -12.65 1.77
C TRP A 25 6.17 -13.46 2.19
N GLN A 26 5.00 -12.87 1.98
CA GLN A 26 3.68 -13.44 2.24
C GLN A 26 2.80 -13.26 1.01
N ASP A 27 1.84 -14.16 0.81
CA ASP A 27 0.89 -14.10 -0.31
C ASP A 27 -0.50 -13.68 0.17
N ALA A 28 -1.14 -12.80 -0.60
CA ALA A 28 -2.51 -12.36 -0.40
C ALA A 28 -3.31 -12.60 -1.69
N PRO A 29 -4.44 -13.33 -1.63
CA PRO A 29 -5.20 -13.68 -2.82
C PRO A 29 -5.83 -12.46 -3.49
N GLY A 30 -5.95 -12.51 -4.81
CA GLY A 30 -6.51 -11.46 -5.64
C GLY A 30 -5.56 -10.27 -5.86
N ALA A 31 -6.10 -9.20 -6.43
CA ALA A 31 -5.35 -8.01 -6.82
C ALA A 31 -5.30 -6.91 -5.73
N LEU A 32 -5.93 -7.14 -4.57
CA LEU A 32 -6.03 -6.17 -3.49
C LEU A 32 -5.34 -6.71 -2.24
N LEU A 33 -4.57 -5.84 -1.59
CA LEU A 33 -3.91 -6.16 -0.33
C LEU A 33 -4.56 -5.35 0.79
N ASP A 34 -5.17 -6.04 1.74
CA ASP A 34 -5.59 -5.48 3.01
C ASP A 34 -4.52 -5.74 4.06
N THR A 35 -3.93 -4.68 4.59
CA THR A 35 -2.88 -4.75 5.62
C THR A 35 -3.43 -4.71 7.04
N GLY A 36 -4.74 -4.57 7.20
CA GLY A 36 -5.40 -4.38 8.48
C GLY A 36 -5.04 -3.06 9.16
N ARG A 37 -5.29 -3.00 10.46
CA ARG A 37 -5.01 -1.81 11.28
C ARG A 37 -3.55 -1.79 11.71
N LEU A 38 -2.86 -0.71 11.38
CA LEU A 38 -1.48 -0.46 11.76
C LEU A 38 -1.38 0.43 13.01
N VAL A 39 -0.32 0.26 13.79
CA VAL A 39 0.03 1.13 14.91
C VAL A 39 0.79 2.36 14.44
N ASN A 40 1.00 3.34 15.33
CA ASN A 40 1.82 4.51 15.01
C ASN A 40 3.27 4.07 14.67
N GLY A 41 3.79 4.51 13.52
CA GLY A 41 5.10 4.09 13.05
C GLY A 41 5.36 4.40 11.57
N GLY A 42 6.61 4.17 11.14
CA GLY A 42 7.01 4.21 9.74
C GLY A 42 7.07 2.79 9.15
N TYR A 43 6.65 2.65 7.89
CA TYR A 43 6.56 1.37 7.20
C TYR A 43 7.06 1.47 5.77
N THR A 44 7.73 0.41 5.32
CA THR A 44 8.06 0.18 3.91
C THR A 44 7.43 -1.13 3.45
N LEU A 45 6.45 -1.03 2.54
CA LEU A 45 5.82 -2.17 1.90
C LEU A 45 6.48 -2.45 0.56
N ARG A 46 6.99 -3.67 0.38
CA ARG A 46 7.41 -4.19 -0.94
C ARG A 46 6.37 -5.16 -1.45
N TYR A 47 6.01 -5.09 -2.73
CA TYR A 47 5.00 -5.99 -3.31
C TYR A 47 5.25 -6.30 -4.80
N GLN A 48 4.72 -7.44 -5.24
CA GLN A 48 4.68 -7.90 -6.64
C GLN A 48 3.35 -8.57 -6.93
N ALA A 49 2.83 -8.37 -8.13
CA ALA A 49 1.68 -9.13 -8.63
C ALA A 49 2.13 -10.43 -9.30
N VAL A 50 1.37 -11.50 -9.10
CA VAL A 50 1.56 -12.80 -9.75
C VAL A 50 0.29 -13.14 -10.52
N ASP A 51 0.42 -13.55 -11.79
CA ASP A 51 -0.72 -13.98 -12.60
C ASP A 51 -1.04 -15.48 -12.39
N GLY A 52 -2.19 -15.93 -12.93
CA GLY A 52 -2.63 -17.34 -12.80
C GLY A 52 -1.74 -18.36 -13.52
N ALA A 53 -0.78 -17.91 -14.33
CA ALA A 53 0.24 -18.76 -14.94
C ALA A 53 1.55 -18.79 -14.11
N GLY A 54 1.62 -18.03 -13.01
CA GLY A 54 2.78 -17.92 -12.14
C GLY A 54 3.80 -16.86 -12.56
N ASN A 55 3.52 -16.01 -13.57
CA ASN A 55 4.44 -14.94 -13.94
C ASN A 55 4.41 -13.84 -12.86
N THR A 56 5.59 -13.43 -12.41
CA THR A 56 5.73 -12.36 -11.41
C THR A 56 6.07 -11.03 -12.08
N GLY A 57 5.34 -9.98 -11.74
CA GLY A 57 5.59 -8.61 -12.19
C GLY A 57 6.80 -7.94 -11.51
N PRO A 58 7.14 -6.71 -11.93
CA PRO A 58 8.22 -5.95 -11.30
C PRO A 58 7.91 -5.61 -9.84
N GLN A 59 8.91 -5.68 -8.96
CA GLN A 59 8.77 -5.26 -7.57
C GLN A 59 8.52 -3.76 -7.46
N GLN A 60 7.53 -3.40 -6.66
CA GLN A 60 7.20 -2.03 -6.27
C GLN A 60 7.46 -1.83 -4.78
N SER A 61 7.64 -0.57 -4.36
CA SER A 61 7.86 -0.18 -2.97
C SER A 61 7.06 1.06 -2.62
N VAL A 62 6.41 1.05 -1.45
CA VAL A 62 5.69 2.20 -0.89
C VAL A 62 6.19 2.43 0.53
N ALA A 63 6.68 3.63 0.79
CA ALA A 63 7.05 4.07 2.13
C ALA A 63 6.02 5.07 2.65
N PHE A 64 5.56 4.87 3.88
CA PHE A 64 4.58 5.74 4.51
C PHE A 64 4.73 5.74 6.04
N SER A 65 4.04 6.66 6.70
CA SER A 65 3.96 6.70 8.16
C SER A 65 2.52 6.75 8.60
N VAL A 66 2.21 6.01 9.66
CA VAL A 66 0.91 6.00 10.32
C VAL A 66 1.03 6.87 11.56
N ASN A 67 0.24 7.93 11.67
CA ASN A 67 0.18 8.78 12.86
C ASN A 67 -1.22 8.72 13.47
N THR A 68 -1.37 7.97 14.55
CA THR A 68 -2.65 7.85 15.28
C THR A 68 -2.83 8.94 16.35
N ASN A 69 -1.83 9.81 16.53
CA ASN A 69 -1.80 10.85 17.55
C ASN A 69 -1.98 12.25 16.95
N LEU A 70 -2.53 12.34 15.73
CA LEU A 70 -2.74 13.62 15.05
C LEU A 70 -3.77 14.46 15.84
N GLN A 71 -3.29 15.55 16.46
CA GLN A 71 -4.17 16.51 17.12
C GLN A 71 -4.70 17.54 16.11
N ILE A 72 -6.03 17.63 15.97
CA ILE A 72 -6.69 18.64 15.15
C ILE A 72 -7.26 19.71 16.07
N SER A 73 -6.61 20.88 16.10
CA SER A 73 -7.10 22.04 16.85
C SER A 73 -8.09 22.84 16.01
N ARG A 74 -9.19 23.29 16.63
CA ARG A 74 -10.19 24.18 16.01
C ARG A 74 -10.20 25.50 16.78
N LEU A 75 -9.91 26.61 16.11
CA LEU A 75 -9.91 27.95 16.70
C LEU A 75 -11.17 28.69 16.25
N TYR A 76 -11.97 29.18 17.21
CA TYR A 76 -13.06 30.10 16.94
C TYR A 76 -12.55 31.53 17.13
N LEU A 77 -12.57 32.33 16.06
CA LEU A 77 -12.24 33.74 16.12
C LEU A 77 -13.45 34.50 16.68
N PRO A 78 -13.30 35.30 17.76
CA PRO A 78 -14.39 36.12 18.23
C PRO A 78 -14.73 37.19 17.18
N MET A 79 -16.00 37.24 16.77
CA MET A 79 -16.54 38.39 16.05
C MET A 79 -16.88 39.45 17.11
N THR A 80 -15.87 40.20 17.56
CA THR A 80 -16.16 41.42 18.31
C THR A 80 -16.78 42.42 17.36
N ASN A 81 -18.08 42.66 17.54
CA ASN A 81 -18.71 43.88 17.04
C ASN A 81 -18.63 44.91 18.17
N ARG A 82 -17.95 46.03 17.90
CA ARG A 82 -17.89 47.17 18.82
C ARG A 82 -19.20 47.95 18.83
#